data_AF-A0A838SZU5-F1
#
_entry.id   AF-A0A838SZU5-F1
#
_cell.length_a   1.000
_cell.length_b   1.000
_cell.length_c   1.000
_cell.angle_alpha   90.00
_cell.angle_beta   90.00
_cell.angle_gamma   90.00
#
_symmetry.space_group_name_H-M   'P 1'
#
loop_
_entity.id
_entity.type
_entity.pdbx_description
1 polymer ?
#
loop_
_entity_poly.entity_id
_entity_poly.type
_entity_poly.pdbx_seq_one_letter_code
_entity_poly.pdbx_strand_id
1 'polypeptide(L)'
;MVAFDDIVTAPLHGFAGAEDYYRRSSALGFLAGVRVPTLLLSAYDDPFLPADVLTDVAAQADLNDALHIEFHQHGGHVGFVRGRFPWRAEYFLDKRVLDFFADHMTSPAQREDRR
;
A
#
# COMPACT_ATOMS: atom_id res chain seq x y z
N MET A 1 -4.32 4.26 19.57
CA MET A 1 -4.60 2.98 18.88
C MET A 1 -4.15 1.80 19.73
N VAL A 2 -2.85 1.64 20.01
CA VAL A 2 -2.30 0.50 20.80
C VAL A 2 -3.12 0.12 22.04
N ALA A 3 -3.46 1.06 22.94
CA ALA A 3 -4.25 0.74 24.14
C ALA A 3 -5.67 0.23 23.85
N PHE A 4 -6.32 0.72 22.79
CA PHE A 4 -7.61 0.20 22.34
C PHE A 4 -7.44 -1.21 21.76
N ASP A 5 -6.42 -1.42 20.94
CA ASP A 5 -6.15 -2.73 20.35
C ASP A 5 -5.74 -3.76 21.40
N ASP A 6 -5.09 -3.35 22.48
CA ASP A 6 -4.67 -4.24 23.56
C ASP A 6 -5.85 -4.70 24.43
N ILE A 7 -6.82 -3.81 24.64
CA ILE A 7 -7.97 -4.06 25.52
C ILE A 7 -9.15 -4.69 24.75
N VAL A 8 -9.29 -4.37 23.46
CA VAL A 8 -10.48 -4.73 22.67
C VAL A 8 -10.12 -5.62 21.49
N THR A 9 -9.36 -5.11 20.52
CA THR A 9 -9.11 -5.80 19.24
C THR A 9 -8.40 -7.15 19.47
N ALA A 10 -7.29 -7.16 20.20
CA ALA A 10 -6.49 -8.34 20.41
C ALA A 10 -7.23 -9.44 21.18
N PRO A 11 -7.85 -9.18 22.34
CA PRO A 11 -8.59 -10.22 23.07
C PRO A 11 -9.78 -10.78 22.29
N LEU A 12 -10.53 -9.93 21.58
CA LEU A 12 -11.68 -10.39 20.79
C LEU A 12 -11.28 -11.32 19.63
N HIS A 13 -10.07 -11.17 19.11
CA HIS A 13 -9.56 -11.95 17.99
C HIS A 13 -8.52 -13.01 18.39
N GLY A 14 -8.35 -13.28 19.69
CA GLY A 14 -7.48 -14.34 20.19
C GLY A 14 -5.98 -14.04 20.09
N PHE A 15 -5.61 -12.76 20.01
CA PHE A 15 -4.23 -12.32 20.12
C PHE A 15 -3.86 -12.03 21.58
N ALA A 16 -2.59 -12.19 21.92
CA ALA A 16 -2.11 -11.99 23.29
C ALA A 16 -2.12 -10.51 23.74
N GLY A 17 -2.18 -9.58 22.77
CA GLY A 17 -2.16 -8.14 22.97
C GLY A 17 -1.98 -7.42 21.63
N ALA A 18 -1.94 -6.09 21.64
CA ALA A 18 -1.81 -5.27 20.43
C ALA A 18 -0.54 -5.61 19.64
N GLU A 19 0.58 -5.85 20.32
CA GLU A 19 1.83 -6.21 19.67
C GLU A 19 1.75 -7.57 18.97
N ASP A 20 1.13 -8.57 19.61
CA ASP A 20 0.93 -9.88 18.99
C ASP A 20 0.01 -9.80 17.77
N TYR A 21 -1.04 -8.98 17.88
CA TYR A 21 -1.92 -8.67 16.76
C TYR A 21 -1.14 -8.07 15.59
N TYR A 22 -0.43 -6.95 15.79
CA TYR A 22 0.31 -6.31 14.71
C TYR A 22 1.40 -7.20 14.12
N ARG A 23 2.12 -7.97 14.95
CA ARG A 23 3.18 -8.87 14.46
C ARG A 23 2.63 -9.96 13.53
N ARG A 24 1.47 -10.54 13.87
CA ARG A 24 0.87 -11.66 13.12
C ARG A 24 0.01 -11.22 11.95
N SER A 25 -0.61 -10.04 12.06
CA SER A 25 -1.51 -9.49 11.05
C SER A 25 -0.85 -8.48 10.12
N SER A 26 0.41 -8.10 10.35
CA SER A 26 1.13 -7.19 9.46
C SER A 26 1.40 -7.81 8.10
N ALA A 27 1.06 -7.09 7.04
CA ALA A 27 1.39 -7.46 5.66
C ALA A 27 2.90 -7.39 5.36
N LEU A 28 3.68 -6.66 6.16
CA LEU A 28 5.11 -6.40 5.92
C LEU A 28 5.90 -7.70 5.74
N GLY A 29 5.66 -8.70 6.59
CA GLY A 29 6.34 -10.00 6.54
C GLY A 29 5.99 -10.86 5.32
N PHE A 30 4.94 -10.49 4.57
CA PHE A 30 4.47 -11.23 3.39
C PHE A 30 4.90 -10.57 2.07
N LEU A 31 5.44 -9.34 2.11
CA LEU A 31 5.84 -8.61 0.90
C LEU A 31 6.90 -9.34 0.08
N ALA A 32 7.84 -10.02 0.73
CA ALA A 32 8.85 -10.85 0.06
C ALA A 32 8.24 -12.02 -0.75
N GLY A 33 6.99 -12.40 -0.45
CA GLY A 33 6.24 -13.46 -1.14
C GLY A 33 5.48 -12.99 -2.38
N VAL A 34 5.37 -11.70 -2.64
CA VAL A 34 4.66 -11.16 -3.81
C VAL A 34 5.39 -11.56 -5.10
N ARG A 35 4.64 -12.02 -6.11
CA ARG A 35 5.17 -12.55 -7.39
C ARG A 35 4.58 -11.89 -8.63
N VAL A 36 3.65 -10.96 -8.45
CA VAL A 36 3.02 -10.22 -9.54
C VAL A 36 3.29 -8.73 -9.35
N PRO A 37 3.43 -7.94 -10.42
CA PRO A 37 3.62 -6.51 -10.32
C PRO A 37 2.56 -5.89 -9.42
N THR A 38 3.00 -5.23 -8.35
CA THR A 38 2.16 -4.68 -7.30
C THR A 38 2.62 -3.27 -6.96
N LEU A 39 1.74 -2.29 -7.11
CA LEU A 39 1.98 -0.91 -6.72
C LEU A 39 1.61 -0.70 -5.25
N LEU A 40 2.57 -0.23 -4.46
CA LEU A 40 2.42 0.22 -3.08
C LEU A 40 2.45 1.74 -3.06
N LEU A 41 1.28 2.38 -2.99
CA LEU A 41 1.12 3.82 -3.05
C LEU A 41 0.61 4.35 -1.70
N SER A 42 1.31 5.33 -1.12
CA SER A 42 0.96 5.92 0.17
C SER A 42 1.48 7.37 0.30
N ALA A 43 1.20 8.02 1.42
CA ALA A 43 1.69 9.36 1.74
C ALA A 43 2.28 9.43 3.16
N TYR A 44 3.32 10.25 3.32
CA TYR A 44 3.98 10.46 4.62
C TYR A 44 3.13 11.25 5.62
N ASP A 45 2.11 11.98 5.15
CA ASP A 45 1.16 12.72 5.97
C ASP A 45 -0.15 11.94 6.24
N ASP A 46 -0.17 10.61 6.04
CA ASP A 46 -1.28 9.75 6.45
C ASP A 46 -1.42 9.74 7.99
N PRO A 47 -2.57 10.17 8.56
CA PRO A 47 -2.75 10.20 10.01
C PRO A 47 -2.92 8.82 10.66
N PHE A 48 -3.14 7.76 9.87
CA PHE A 48 -3.32 6.38 10.33
C PHE A 48 -2.08 5.52 10.16
N LEU A 49 -1.24 5.81 9.17
CA LEU A 49 -0.04 5.04 8.87
C LEU A 49 1.21 5.81 9.31
N PRO A 50 1.92 5.36 10.36
CA PRO A 50 3.17 5.96 10.77
C PRO A 50 4.24 5.94 9.65
N ALA A 51 4.98 7.04 9.51
CA ALA A 51 5.96 7.22 8.42
C ALA A 51 7.15 6.25 8.48
N ASP A 52 7.49 5.73 9.66
CA ASP A 52 8.50 4.68 9.86
C ASP A 52 8.12 3.37 9.17
N VAL A 53 6.83 3.01 9.12
CA VAL A 53 6.34 1.84 8.39
C VAL A 53 6.68 1.93 6.90
N LEU A 54 6.64 3.14 6.30
CA LEU A 54 7.01 3.33 4.90
C LEU A 54 8.50 3.03 4.65
N THR A 55 9.36 3.25 5.64
CA THR A 55 10.78 2.90 5.56
C THR A 55 10.96 1.39 5.51
N ASP A 56 10.25 0.66 6.37
CA ASP A 56 10.30 -0.81 6.38
C ASP A 56 9.76 -1.40 5.08
N VAL A 57 8.66 -0.84 4.55
CA VAL A 57 8.09 -1.26 3.26
C VAL A 57 9.06 -1.00 2.11
N ALA A 58 9.72 0.16 2.08
CA ALA A 58 10.74 0.46 1.07
C ALA A 58 11.89 -0.56 1.11
N ALA A 59 12.37 -0.92 2.30
CA ALA A 59 13.41 -1.93 2.46
C ALA A 59 12.97 -3.32 1.96
N GLN A 60 11.69 -3.69 2.09
CA GLN A 60 11.17 -4.92 1.48
C GLN A 60 11.04 -4.83 -0.04
N ALA A 61 10.66 -3.66 -0.56
CA ALA A 61 10.52 -3.43 -2.00
C ALA A 61 11.87 -3.46 -2.72
N ASP A 62 12.95 -2.96 -2.10
CA ASP A 62 14.31 -3.04 -2.64
C ASP A 62 14.80 -4.48 -2.87
N LEU A 63 14.17 -5.46 -2.20
CA LEU A 63 14.50 -6.88 -2.31
C LEU A 63 13.55 -7.66 -3.24
N ASN A 64 12.52 -7.03 -3.80
CA ASN A 64 11.52 -7.69 -4.64
C ASN A 64 11.08 -6.80 -5.82
N ASP A 65 11.61 -7.11 -7.01
CA ASP A 65 11.31 -6.39 -8.26
C ASP A 65 9.83 -6.39 -8.67
N ALA A 66 8.99 -7.26 -8.09
CA ALA A 66 7.55 -7.23 -8.30
C ALA A 66 6.84 -6.11 -7.51
N LEU A 67 7.53 -5.45 -6.58
CA LEU A 67 6.99 -4.36 -5.77
C LEU A 67 7.44 -3.02 -6.34
N HIS A 68 6.48 -2.14 -6.60
CA HIS A 68 6.72 -0.78 -7.05
C HIS A 68 6.23 0.18 -5.97
N ILE A 69 7.09 1.05 -5.45
CA ILE A 69 6.72 1.98 -4.37
C ILE A 69 6.51 3.40 -4.89
N GLU A 70 5.44 4.05 -4.44
CA GLU A 70 5.17 5.47 -4.68
C GLU A 70 4.70 6.14 -3.39
N PHE A 71 5.65 6.70 -2.65
CA PHE A 71 5.38 7.41 -1.40
C PHE A 71 5.46 8.92 -1.61
N HIS A 72 4.32 9.59 -1.44
CA HIS A 72 4.20 11.03 -1.62
C HIS A 72 4.38 11.80 -0.30
N GLN A 73 4.89 13.03 -0.36
CA GLN A 73 4.95 13.90 0.81
C GLN A 73 3.55 14.28 1.32
N HIS A 74 2.60 14.41 0.38
CA HIS A 74 1.24 14.83 0.64
C HIS A 74 0.23 13.99 -0.11
N GLY A 75 -0.84 13.63 0.60
CA GLY A 75 -1.98 12.86 0.09
C GLY A 75 -2.91 12.43 1.22
N GLY A 76 -2.46 12.43 2.47
CA GLY A 76 -3.22 11.90 3.60
C GLY A 76 -3.65 10.46 3.37
N HIS A 77 -4.69 10.02 4.09
CA HIS A 77 -5.20 8.65 3.97
C HIS A 77 -5.98 8.39 2.65
N VAL A 78 -6.66 9.42 2.14
CA VAL A 78 -7.58 9.30 0.98
C VAL A 78 -7.49 10.47 0.00
N GLY A 79 -6.61 11.43 0.29
CA GLY A 79 -6.66 12.78 -0.26
C GLY A 79 -5.73 12.99 -1.44
N PHE A 80 -5.42 11.97 -2.26
CA PHE A 80 -4.66 12.09 -3.52
C PHE A 80 -5.41 12.93 -4.59
N VAL A 81 -5.95 14.08 -4.17
CA VAL A 81 -6.70 15.07 -4.92
C VAL A 81 -5.78 16.27 -5.08
N ARG A 82 -5.56 16.66 -6.33
CA ARG A 82 -4.74 17.80 -6.72
C ARG A 82 -5.57 18.77 -7.55
N GLY A 83 -4.93 19.84 -8.00
CA GLY A 83 -5.52 20.82 -8.90
C GLY A 83 -6.09 22.05 -8.19
N ARG A 84 -6.65 22.97 -8.98
CA ARG A 84 -7.02 24.31 -8.50
C ARG A 84 -8.46 24.31 -7.98
N PHE A 85 -8.62 24.68 -6.72
CA PHE A 85 -9.94 25.00 -6.17
C PHE A 85 -10.39 26.40 -6.61
N PRO A 86 -11.68 26.60 -6.93
CA PRO A 86 -12.71 25.58 -7.18
C PRO A 86 -12.69 25.05 -8.63
N TRP A 87 -13.35 23.90 -8.87
CA TRP A 87 -13.72 23.31 -10.19
C TRP A 87 -12.65 22.61 -11.04
N ARG A 88 -11.39 22.49 -10.58
CA ARG A 88 -10.36 21.71 -11.26
C ARG A 88 -9.70 20.70 -10.33
N ALA A 89 -10.50 19.91 -9.62
CA ALA A 89 -10.00 18.80 -8.82
C ALA A 89 -9.59 17.64 -9.74
N GLU A 90 -8.40 17.11 -9.49
CA GLU A 90 -7.84 15.95 -10.20
C GLU A 90 -7.57 14.84 -9.17
N TYR A 91 -8.20 13.67 -9.37
CA TYR A 91 -8.00 12.49 -8.53
C TYR A 91 -6.80 11.70 -9.06
N PHE A 92 -5.62 12.02 -8.53
CA PHE A 92 -4.36 11.45 -8.99
C PHE A 92 -4.34 9.92 -8.85
N LEU A 93 -4.86 9.40 -7.74
CA LEU A 93 -4.85 7.96 -7.46
C LEU A 93 -5.55 7.15 -8.54
N ASP A 94 -6.74 7.58 -8.97
CA ASP A 94 -7.54 6.88 -9.97
C ASP A 94 -6.78 6.74 -11.29
N LYS A 95 -6.18 7.84 -11.75
CA LYS A 95 -5.37 7.84 -12.97
C LYS A 95 -4.14 6.96 -12.81
N ARG A 96 -3.42 7.09 -11.69
CA ARG A 96 -2.17 6.38 -11.47
C ARG A 96 -2.36 4.86 -11.41
N VAL A 97 -3.43 4.39 -10.78
CA VAL A 97 -3.80 2.97 -10.72
C VAL A 97 -4.06 2.43 -12.13
N LEU A 98 -4.81 3.16 -12.96
CA LEU A 98 -5.08 2.76 -14.34
C LEU A 98 -3.81 2.71 -15.19
N ASP A 99 -2.93 3.71 -15.06
CA ASP A 99 -1.64 3.73 -15.75
C ASP A 99 -0.79 2.52 -15.35
N PHE A 100 -0.75 2.17 -14.05
CA PHE A 100 0.00 1.00 -13.58
C PHE A 100 -0.52 -0.32 -14.17
N PHE A 101 -1.84 -0.49 -14.23
CA PHE A 101 -2.43 -1.65 -14.89
C PHE A 101 -2.13 -1.68 -16.38
N ALA A 102 -2.18 -0.55 -17.08
CA ALA A 102 -1.85 -0.50 -18.50
C ALA A 102 -0.41 -0.93 -18.79
N ASP A 103 0.54 -0.56 -17.92
CA ASP A 103 1.96 -0.91 -18.07
C ASP A 103 2.25 -2.40 -17.80
N HIS A 104 1.45 -3.06 -16.94
CA HIS A 104 1.75 -4.41 -16.44
C HIS A 104 0.75 -5.48 -16.87
N MET A 105 -0.41 -5.11 -17.41
CA MET A 105 -1.34 -6.05 -18.02
C MET A 105 -0.94 -6.31 -19.47
N THR A 106 -0.36 -7.48 -19.71
CA THR A 106 -0.24 -8.02 -21.07
C THR A 106 -1.65 -8.33 -21.58
N SER A 107 -2.03 -7.76 -22.73
CA SER A 107 -3.26 -8.13 -23.43
C SER A 107 -3.32 -9.64 -23.63
N PRO A 108 -4.49 -10.31 -23.50
CA PRO A 108 -4.63 -11.76 -23.71
C PRO A 108 -3.96 -12.26 -25.00
N ALA A 109 -3.90 -11.41 -26.03
CA ALA A 109 -3.27 -11.70 -27.32
C ALA A 109 -1.75 -12.00 -27.25
N GLN A 110 -1.04 -11.58 -26.19
CA GLN A 110 0.40 -11.79 -26.08
C GLN A 110 0.79 -13.10 -25.36
N ARG A 111 -0.19 -13.86 -24.83
CA ARG A 111 0.04 -15.17 -24.21
C ARG A 111 0.08 -16.33 -25.20
N GLU A 112 -0.50 -16.16 -26.39
CA GLU A 112 -0.69 -17.24 -27.36
C GLU A 112 0.53 -17.39 -28.30
N ASP A 113 1.31 -16.33 -28.47
CA ASP A 113 2.48 -16.27 -29.38
C ASP A 113 3.80 -16.78 -28.73
N ARG A 114 3.70 -17.40 -27.56
CA ARG A 114 4.85 -17.90 -26.76
C ARG A 114 4.83 -19.41 -26.51
N ARG A 115 4.01 -20.18 -27.25
CA ARG A 115 3.98 -21.64 -27.22
C ARG A 115 4.56 -22.28 -28.48
#